data_AF-A0AAE1UR20-F1
#
_entry.id   AF-A0AAE1UR20-F1
#
_cell.length_a   1.000
_cell.length_b   1.000
_cell.length_c   1.000
_cell.angle_alpha   90.00
_cell.angle_beta   90.00
_cell.angle_gamma   90.00
#
_symmetry.space_group_name_H-M   'P 1'
#
loop_
_entity.id
_entity.type
_entity.pdbx_description
1 polymer ?
#
loop_
_entity_poly.entity_id
_entity_poly.type
_entity_poly.pdbx_seq_one_letter_code
_entity_poly.pdbx_strand_id
1 'polypeptide(L)'
;MAPVCKVGLVVSSLCVKGYLAARLHMDEIINTASMMLDSGLPCFSRGDPIGNLWKRFHPEMSEREAANYMIHACSDAYKWTTAGYDLIQYMQQGIEK
;
A
#
# COMPACT_ATOMS: atom_id res chain seq x y z
N MET A 1 -28.05 0.54 1.88
CA MET A 1 -26.96 -0.29 2.44
C MET A 1 -26.42 -1.37 1.48
N ALA A 2 -27.22 -1.92 0.56
CA ALA A 2 -26.76 -2.95 -0.40
C ALA A 2 -25.76 -2.52 -1.51
N PRO A 3 -25.75 -1.27 -2.05
CA PRO A 3 -24.88 -0.93 -3.19
C PRO A 3 -23.41 -0.70 -2.80
N VAL A 4 -23.12 -0.39 -1.53
CA VAL A 4 -21.76 -0.12 -1.04
C VAL A 4 -20.92 -1.41 -0.92
N CYS A 5 -21.55 -2.53 -0.54
CA CYS A 5 -20.86 -3.82 -0.42
C CYS A 5 -20.36 -4.38 -1.77
N LYS A 6 -21.05 -4.11 -2.89
CA LYS A 6 -20.60 -4.60 -4.21
C LYS A 6 -19.38 -3.83 -4.73
N VAL A 7 -19.31 -2.52 -4.49
CA VAL A 7 -18.17 -1.69 -4.92
C VAL A 7 -16.92 -2.03 -4.10
N GLY A 8 -17.07 -2.20 -2.78
CA GLY A 8 -15.95 -2.60 -1.90
C GLY A 8 -15.34 -3.95 -2.27
N LEU A 9 -16.16 -4.94 -2.64
CA LEU A 9 -15.68 -6.28 -3.01
C LEU A 9 -14.88 -6.26 -4.34
N VAL A 10 -15.31 -5.44 -5.32
CA VAL A 10 -14.63 -5.31 -6.61
C VAL A 10 -13.25 -4.66 -6.43
N VAL A 11 -13.17 -3.57 -5.65
CA VAL A 11 -11.91 -2.85 -5.39
C VAL A 11 -10.90 -3.78 -4.72
N SER A 12 -11.29 -4.52 -3.69
CA SER A 12 -10.39 -5.49 -3.02
C SER A 12 -9.85 -6.54 -4.00
N SER A 13 -10.70 -7.08 -4.88
CA SER A 13 -10.25 -8.08 -5.87
C SER A 13 -9.25 -7.53 -6.89
N LEU A 14 -9.41 -6.26 -7.30
CA LEU A 14 -8.49 -5.59 -8.22
C LEU A 14 -7.18 -5.22 -7.52
N CYS A 15 -7.22 -4.80 -6.25
CA CYS A 15 -6.03 -4.54 -5.44
C CYS A 15 -5.18 -5.80 -5.28
N VAL A 16 -5.80 -6.95 -5.02
CA VAL A 16 -5.08 -8.23 -4.93
C VAL A 16 -4.41 -8.57 -6.26
N LYS A 17 -5.13 -8.46 -7.39
CA LYS A 17 -4.55 -8.73 -8.72
C LYS A 17 -3.40 -7.78 -9.05
N GLY A 18 -3.56 -6.49 -8.79
CA GLY A 18 -2.52 -5.48 -9.00
C GLY A 18 -1.29 -5.74 -8.13
N TYR A 19 -1.49 -6.13 -6.87
CA TYR A 19 -0.40 -6.50 -5.97
C TYR A 19 0.38 -7.71 -6.49
N LEU A 20 -0.30 -8.78 -6.89
CA LEU A 20 0.35 -9.96 -7.45
C LEU A 20 1.12 -9.64 -8.75
N ALA A 21 0.54 -8.82 -9.64
CA ALA A 21 1.21 -8.37 -10.84
C ALA A 21 2.47 -7.55 -10.53
N ALA A 22 2.41 -6.65 -9.54
CA ALA A 22 3.56 -5.87 -9.11
C ALA A 22 4.67 -6.75 -8.49
N ARG A 23 4.31 -7.82 -7.77
CA ARG A 23 5.28 -8.79 -7.21
C ARG A 23 6.09 -9.51 -8.30
N LEU A 24 5.48 -9.80 -9.45
CA LEU A 24 6.18 -10.43 -10.58
C LEU A 24 7.29 -9.54 -11.16
N HIS A 25 7.15 -8.22 -11.02
CA HIS A 25 8.10 -7.21 -11.51
C HIS A 25 8.78 -6.46 -10.35
N MET A 26 8.84 -7.06 -9.16
CA MET A 26 9.35 -6.41 -7.94
C MET A 26 10.77 -5.88 -8.13
N ASP A 27 11.67 -6.69 -8.70
CA ASP A 27 13.08 -6.32 -8.85
C ASP A 27 13.27 -5.10 -9.76
N GLU A 28 12.48 -4.99 -10.83
CA GLU A 28 12.48 -3.83 -11.72
C GLU A 28 12.01 -2.55 -11.00
N ILE A 29 10.95 -2.67 -10.19
CA ILE A 29 10.41 -1.58 -9.38
C ILE A 29 11.45 -1.12 -8.35
N ILE A 30 12.07 -2.07 -7.66
CA ILE A 30 13.10 -1.81 -6.64
C ILE A 30 14.34 -1.16 -7.26
N ASN A 31 14.81 -1.68 -8.40
CA ASN A 31 15.96 -1.11 -9.11
C ASN A 31 15.69 0.33 -9.55
N THR A 32 14.48 0.61 -10.04
CA THR A 32 14.06 1.97 -10.39
C THR A 32 14.05 2.90 -9.19
N ALA A 33 13.53 2.43 -8.05
CA ALA A 33 13.55 3.20 -6.80
C ALA A 33 14.99 3.41 -6.26
N SER A 34 15.88 2.44 -6.46
CA SER A 34 17.27 2.50 -6.02
C SER A 34 18.04 3.63 -6.72
N MET A 35 17.79 3.86 -8.01
CA MET A 35 18.39 5.00 -8.75
C MET A 35 18.03 6.37 -8.16
N MET A 36 16.92 6.46 -7.42
CA MET A 36 16.47 7.70 -6.79
C MET A 36 17.16 7.98 -5.44
N LEU A 37 17.95 7.04 -4.91
CA LEU A 37 18.66 7.23 -3.64
C LEU A 37 19.60 8.44 -3.67
N ASP A 38 20.28 8.65 -4.79
CA ASP A 38 21.26 9.74 -4.96
C ASP A 38 20.62 11.08 -5.38
N SER A 39 19.29 11.13 -5.53
CA SER A 39 18.57 12.33 -5.96
C SER A 39 18.58 13.48 -4.94
N GLY A 40 19.00 13.22 -3.69
CA GLY A 40 18.97 14.20 -2.59
C GLY A 40 17.57 14.48 -2.04
N LEU A 41 16.55 13.73 -2.48
CA LEU A 41 15.18 13.88 -1.98
C LEU A 41 15.07 13.33 -0.55
N PRO A 42 14.40 14.06 0.37
CA PRO A 42 14.30 13.67 1.78
C PRO A 42 13.55 12.33 2.00
N CYS A 43 12.75 11.90 1.03
CA CYS A 43 12.01 10.63 1.07
C CYS A 43 12.93 9.41 0.92
N PHE A 44 14.07 9.56 0.26
CA PHE A 44 15.03 8.47 -0.01
C PHE A 44 16.25 8.51 0.92
N SER A 45 16.47 9.63 1.61
CA SER A 45 17.61 9.82 2.50
C SER A 45 17.34 9.41 3.95
N ARG A 46 16.10 9.04 4.31
CA ARG A 46 15.71 8.67 5.68
C ARG A 46 15.49 7.17 5.81
N GLY A 47 16.27 6.52 6.68
CA GLY A 47 16.12 5.10 6.99
C GLY A 47 16.56 4.19 5.84
N ASP A 48 15.91 3.03 5.72
CA ASP A 48 16.15 2.04 4.66
C ASP A 48 14.92 1.96 3.72
N PRO A 49 14.73 2.93 2.80
CA PRO A 49 13.56 2.99 1.94
C PRO A 49 13.46 1.78 1.00
N ILE A 50 14.61 1.28 0.53
CA ILE A 50 14.67 0.14 -0.39
C ILE A 50 14.35 -1.16 0.32
N GLY A 51 14.97 -1.44 1.47
CA GLY A 51 14.67 -2.65 2.24
C GLY A 51 13.23 -2.65 2.78
N ASN A 52 12.69 -1.48 3.14
CA ASN A 52 11.27 -1.35 3.49
C ASN A 52 10.35 -1.61 2.31
N LEU A 53 10.72 -1.16 1.10
CA LEU A 53 9.95 -1.45 -0.12
C LEU A 53 9.98 -2.94 -0.46
N TRP A 54 11.15 -3.57 -0.40
CA TRP A 54 11.32 -5.01 -0.59
C TRP A 54 10.44 -5.82 0.36
N LYS A 55 10.44 -5.48 1.66
CA LYS A 55 9.59 -6.15 2.67
C LYS A 55 8.09 -6.05 2.37
N ARG A 56 7.62 -4.94 1.77
CA ARG A 56 6.19 -4.78 1.42
C ARG A 56 5.72 -5.73 0.33
N PHE A 57 6.63 -6.22 -0.51
CA PHE A 57 6.31 -7.22 -1.53
C PHE A 57 6.27 -8.65 -0.99
N HIS A 58 6.72 -8.89 0.25
CA HIS A 58 6.73 -10.21 0.88
C HIS A 58 7.26 -11.32 -0.06
N PRO A 59 8.48 -11.19 -0.62
CA PRO A 59 9.00 -12.17 -1.59
C PRO A 59 9.16 -13.57 -1.01
N GLU A 60 9.23 -13.70 0.32
CA GLU A 60 9.25 -14.98 1.03
C GLU A 60 7.93 -15.76 0.96
N MET A 61 6.82 -15.08 0.65
CA MET A 61 5.48 -15.69 0.63
C MET A 61 5.15 -16.28 -0.74
N SER A 62 4.39 -17.38 -0.75
CA SER A 62 3.78 -17.88 -1.98
C SER A 62 2.74 -16.90 -2.53
N GLU A 63 2.37 -17.04 -3.81
CA GLU A 63 1.33 -16.21 -4.45
C GLU A 63 0.01 -16.22 -3.68
N ARG A 64 -0.38 -17.40 -3.17
CA ARG A 64 -1.61 -17.57 -2.38
C ARG A 64 -1.56 -16.87 -1.03
N GLU A 65 -0.43 -16.96 -0.33
CA GLU A 65 -0.23 -16.29 0.96
C GLU A 65 -0.22 -14.77 0.79
N ALA A 66 0.48 -14.28 -0.24
CA ALA A 66 0.52 -12.87 -0.59
C ALA A 66 -0.87 -12.32 -0.98
N ALA A 67 -1.68 -13.12 -1.70
CA ALA A 67 -3.06 -12.75 -2.01
C ALA A 67 -3.89 -12.57 -0.73
N ASN A 68 -3.79 -13.51 0.21
CA ASN A 68 -4.46 -13.43 1.50
C ASN A 68 -3.98 -12.21 2.31
N TYR A 69 -2.67 -11.95 2.33
CA TYR A 69 -2.10 -10.75 2.96
C TYR A 69 -2.76 -9.47 2.41
N MET A 70 -2.87 -9.34 1.09
CA MET A 70 -3.47 -8.16 0.47
C MET A 70 -4.97 -8.04 0.73
N ILE A 71 -5.70 -9.17 0.80
CA ILE A 71 -7.11 -9.18 1.22
C ILE A 71 -7.25 -8.63 2.65
N HIS A 72 -6.40 -9.09 3.58
CA HIS A 72 -6.39 -8.60 4.95
C HIS A 72 -6.03 -7.12 5.03
N ALA A 73 -5.01 -6.66 4.29
CA ALA A 73 -4.64 -5.25 4.23
C ALA A 73 -5.79 -4.36 3.71
N CYS A 74 -6.51 -4.80 2.67
CA CYS A 74 -7.69 -4.09 2.16
C CYS A 74 -8.81 -4.03 3.21
N SER A 75 -9.06 -5.12 3.92
CA SER A 75 -10.05 -5.16 5.00
C SER A 75 -9.66 -4.24 6.16
N ASP A 76 -8.37 -4.19 6.50
CA ASP A 76 -7.84 -3.37 7.58
C ASP A 76 -7.88 -1.88 7.26
N ALA A 77 -7.72 -1.51 5.99
CA ALA A 77 -7.87 -0.12 5.55
C ALA A 77 -9.29 0.43 5.78
N TYR A 78 -10.30 -0.44 5.88
CA TYR A 78 -11.69 -0.08 6.14
C TYR A 78 -11.99 0.25 7.62
N LYS A 79 -10.97 0.32 8.49
CA LYS A 79 -11.13 0.64 9.92
C LYS A 79 -11.53 2.11 10.14
N TRP A 80 -12.37 2.33 11.16
CA TRP A 80 -12.84 3.66 11.62
C TRP A 80 -11.68 4.60 12.03
N THR A 81 -10.51 4.06 12.37
CA THR A 81 -9.31 4.86 12.70
C THR A 81 -8.87 5.79 11.57
N THR A 82 -9.11 5.43 10.31
CA THR A 82 -8.81 6.29 9.15
C THR A 82 -9.67 7.55 9.17
N ALA A 83 -10.96 7.44 9.48
CA ALA A 83 -11.85 8.59 9.59
C ALA A 83 -11.55 9.48 10.82
N GLY A 84 -11.00 8.89 11.90
CA GLY A 84 -10.51 9.65 13.04
C GLY A 84 -9.23 10.44 12.71
N TYR A 85 -8.31 9.84 11.95
CA TYR A 85 -7.12 10.55 11.44
C TYR A 85 -7.50 11.70 10.51
N ASP A 86 -8.44 11.49 9.58
CA ASP A 86 -8.95 12.55 8.70
C ASP A 86 -9.54 13.72 9.50
N LEU A 87 -10.29 13.43 10.57
CA LEU A 87 -10.86 14.45 11.45
C LEU A 87 -9.78 15.26 12.18
N ILE A 88 -8.74 14.59 12.69
CA ILE A 88 -7.61 15.26 13.35
C ILE A 88 -6.80 16.08 12.33
N GLN A 89 -6.58 15.58 11.12
CA GLN A 89 -5.89 16.32 10.06
C GLN A 89 -6.68 17.56 9.63
N TYR A 90 -8.00 17.43 9.49
CA TYR A 90 -8.87 18.58 9.26
C TYR A 90 -8.74 19.60 10.40
N MET A 91 -8.79 19.15 11.67
CA MET A 91 -8.68 20.03 12.83
C MET A 91 -7.30 20.69 12.99
N GLN A 92 -6.21 20.00 12.64
CA GLN A 92 -4.83 20.48 12.89
C GLN A 92 -4.20 21.18 11.70
N GLN A 93 -4.57 20.81 10.48
CA GLN A 93 -3.92 21.26 9.24
C GLN A 93 -4.92 21.90 8.26
N GLY A 94 -6.23 21.86 8.54
CA GLY A 94 -7.26 22.43 7.68
C GLY A 94 -7.47 21.69 6.36
N ILE A 95 -7.00 20.45 6.26
CA ILE A 95 -7.10 19.64 5.04
C ILE A 95 -8.51 19.03 4.99
N GLU A 96 -9.37 19.57 4.14
CA GLU A 96 -10.71 19.00 3.84
C GLU A 96 -10.59 17.74 2.95
N LYS A 97 -11.58 16.86 3.04
CA LYS A 97 -11.69 15.66 2.19
C LYS A 97 -11.96 15.98 0.73
#